data_AF-A0A284VJI3-F1
#
_entry.id   AF-A0A284VJI3-F1
#
_cell.length_a   1.000
_cell.length_b   1.000
_cell.length_c   1.000
_cell.angle_alpha   90.00
_cell.angle_beta   90.00
_cell.angle_gamma   90.00
#
_symmetry.space_group_name_H-M   'P 1'
#
loop_
_entity.id
_entity.type
_entity.pdbx_description
1 polymer ?
#
loop_
_entity_poly.entity_id
_entity_poly.type
_entity_poly.pdbx_seq_one_letter_code
_entity_poly.pdbx_strand_id
1 'polypeptide(L)'
;MKLWASLYAMIWIVLIEFLLAMTPGGSSVLIYLHIILGIVITGIAFYNFSNIRNTRIAGRVKRIAQASFNISVMVAILGFLLFFGIGRALVIPLINVSVYGLIHFFHVFSSFAIITQAAAIAIAHDMWEDREFAEETEPGVVPPMPVPQKGER
;
A
#
# COMPACT_ATOMS: atom_id res chain seq x y z
N MET A 1 7.84 -1.22 -15.34
CA MET A 1 6.49 -1.77 -15.15
C MET A 1 5.50 -0.74 -15.65
N LYS A 2 4.40 -1.13 -16.31
CA LYS A 2 3.36 -0.15 -16.66
C LYS A 2 2.74 0.42 -15.38
N LEU A 3 2.32 1.69 -15.38
CA LEU A 3 1.82 2.35 -14.18
C LEU A 3 0.63 1.61 -13.59
N TRP A 4 -0.41 1.33 -14.39
CA TRP A 4 -1.59 0.57 -13.95
C TRP A 4 -1.21 -0.75 -13.26
N ALA A 5 -0.29 -1.52 -13.85
CA ALA A 5 0.14 -2.80 -13.30
C ALA A 5 0.82 -2.63 -11.93
N SER A 6 1.60 -1.57 -11.75
CA SER A 6 2.24 -1.23 -10.48
C SER A 6 1.23 -0.78 -9.41
N LEU A 7 0.17 -0.08 -9.81
CA LEU A 7 -0.90 0.33 -8.90
C LEU A 7 -1.68 -0.87 -8.36
N TYR A 8 -2.02 -1.82 -9.22
CA TYR A 8 -2.68 -3.07 -8.81
C TYR A 8 -1.73 -4.01 -8.05
N ALA A 9 -0.47 -4.11 -8.45
CA ALA A 9 0.52 -4.90 -7.72
C ALA A 9 0.68 -4.42 -6.27
N MET A 10 0.62 -3.11 -6.02
CA MET A 10 0.66 -2.55 -4.67
C MET A 10 -0.45 -3.11 -3.77
N ILE A 11 -1.67 -3.26 -4.29
CA ILE A 11 -2.80 -3.80 -3.51
C ILE A 11 -2.48 -5.22 -3.03
N TRP A 12 -2.05 -6.07 -3.96
CA TRP A 12 -1.78 -7.49 -3.68
C TRP A 12 -0.56 -7.68 -2.79
N ILE A 13 0.54 -6.96 -3.04
CA ILE A 13 1.75 -7.09 -2.24
C ILE A 13 1.48 -6.65 -0.79
N VAL A 14 0.76 -5.54 -0.58
CA VAL A 14 0.45 -5.08 0.77
C VAL A 14 -0.54 -6.03 1.47
N LEU A 15 -1.48 -6.65 0.74
CA LEU A 15 -2.34 -7.70 1.30
C LEU A 15 -1.51 -8.92 1.74
N ILE A 16 -0.61 -9.42 0.89
CA ILE A 16 0.28 -10.55 1.22
C ILE A 16 1.13 -10.23 2.45
N GLU A 17 1.69 -9.02 2.50
CA GLU A 17 2.46 -8.54 3.64
C GLU A 17 1.63 -8.51 4.93
N PHE A 18 0.38 -8.06 4.84
CA PHE A 18 -0.54 -8.06 5.97
C PHE A 18 -0.86 -9.49 6.47
N LEU A 19 -1.10 -10.43 5.56
CA LEU A 19 -1.32 -11.84 5.90
C LEU A 19 -0.07 -12.48 6.51
N LEU A 20 1.11 -12.16 5.98
CA LEU A 20 2.39 -12.60 6.53
C LEU A 20 2.56 -12.13 7.99
N ALA A 21 2.30 -10.85 8.25
CA ALA A 21 2.38 -10.27 9.59
C ALA A 21 1.35 -10.88 10.58
N MET A 22 0.25 -11.44 10.09
CA MET A 22 -0.78 -12.08 10.91
C MET A 22 -0.51 -13.54 11.23
N THR A 23 0.57 -14.12 10.71
CA THR A 23 0.94 -15.51 10.98
C THR A 23 1.51 -15.67 12.39
N PRO A 24 0.86 -16.43 13.31
CA PRO A 24 1.37 -16.64 14.66
C PRO A 24 2.68 -17.43 14.70
N GLY A 25 3.54 -17.17 15.68
CA GLY A 25 4.75 -17.98 15.93
C GLY A 25 5.90 -17.78 14.94
N GLY A 26 5.93 -16.63 14.24
CA GLY A 26 6.80 -16.32 13.12
C GLY A 26 8.26 -16.78 13.29
N SER A 27 8.69 -17.70 12.41
CA SER A 27 10.10 -18.04 12.28
C SER A 27 10.92 -16.81 11.88
N SER A 28 12.22 -16.81 12.15
CA SER A 28 13.13 -15.73 11.74
C SER A 28 13.05 -15.44 10.24
N VAL A 29 12.79 -16.47 9.42
CA VAL A 29 12.59 -16.36 7.97
C VAL A 29 11.38 -15.47 7.64
N LEU A 30 10.24 -15.67 8.32
CA LEU A 30 9.03 -14.87 8.08
C LEU A 30 9.24 -13.41 8.48
N ILE A 31 10.00 -13.16 9.55
CA ILE A 31 10.36 -11.79 9.98
C ILE A 31 11.21 -11.11 8.91
N TYR A 32 12.25 -11.77 8.38
CA TYR A 32 13.07 -11.16 7.34
C TYR A 32 12.31 -10.96 6.03
N LEU A 33 11.43 -11.88 5.67
CA LEU A 33 10.55 -11.74 4.51
C LEU A 33 9.63 -10.51 4.67
N HIS A 34 9.05 -10.32 5.85
CA HIS A 34 8.23 -9.16 6.18
C HIS A 34 9.03 -7.86 6.02
N ILE A 35 10.25 -7.79 6.57
CA ILE A 35 11.10 -6.61 6.42
C ILE A 35 11.41 -6.30 4.95
N ILE A 36 11.77 -7.32 4.16
CA ILE A 36 12.07 -7.16 2.73
C ILE A 36 10.84 -6.67 1.97
N LEU A 37 9.67 -7.27 2.21
CA LEU A 37 8.41 -6.86 1.57
C LEU A 37 8.03 -5.43 1.94
N GLY A 38 8.17 -5.03 3.21
CA GLY A 38 7.98 -3.65 3.65
C GLY A 38 8.85 -2.64 2.88
N ILE A 39 10.13 -2.95 2.64
CA ILE A 39 11.02 -2.11 1.84
C ILE A 39 10.55 -2.03 0.38
N VAL A 40 10.17 -3.17 -0.21
CA VAL A 40 9.63 -3.23 -1.58
C VAL A 40 8.36 -2.38 -1.70
N ILE A 41 7.46 -2.46 -0.73
CA ILE A 41 6.22 -1.67 -0.66
C ILE A 41 6.53 -0.17 -0.65
N THR A 42 7.48 0.29 0.16
CA THR A 42 7.91 1.70 0.16
C THR A 42 8.47 2.12 -1.21
N GLY A 43 9.27 1.27 -1.85
CA GLY A 43 9.81 1.51 -3.19
C GLY A 43 8.72 1.62 -4.26
N ILE A 44 7.74 0.72 -4.24
CA ILE A 44 6.59 0.75 -5.16
C ILE A 44 5.71 1.96 -4.87
N ALA A 45 5.49 2.34 -3.61
CA ALA A 45 4.74 3.54 -3.26
C ALA A 45 5.40 4.81 -3.83
N PHE A 46 6.73 4.92 -3.72
CA PHE A 46 7.49 6.02 -4.31
C PHE A 46 7.36 6.03 -5.84
N TYR A 47 7.51 4.86 -6.48
CA TYR A 47 7.37 4.71 -7.92
C TYR A 47 5.96 5.14 -8.38
N ASN A 48 4.91 4.65 -7.73
CA ASN A 48 3.51 4.97 -8.05
C ASN A 48 3.24 6.46 -7.89
N PHE A 49 3.63 7.08 -6.77
CA PHE A 49 3.51 8.52 -6.56
C PHE A 49 4.23 9.31 -7.65
N SER A 50 5.48 8.93 -7.96
CA SER A 50 6.32 9.64 -8.93
C SER A 50 5.79 9.59 -10.35
N ASN A 51 5.11 8.51 -10.73
CA ASN A 51 4.50 8.37 -12.05
C ASN A 51 3.11 9.01 -12.11
N ILE A 52 2.26 8.80 -11.09
CA ILE A 52 0.93 9.43 -11.02
C ILE A 52 1.01 10.96 -11.11
N ARG A 53 1.98 11.58 -10.44
CA ARG A 53 2.11 13.05 -10.50
C ARG A 53 2.36 13.58 -11.93
N ASN A 54 2.91 12.75 -12.82
CA ASN A 54 3.20 13.08 -14.22
C ASN A 54 2.00 12.84 -15.16
N THR A 55 0.89 12.29 -14.68
CA THR A 55 -0.34 12.06 -15.46
C THR A 55 -1.28 13.28 -15.44
N ARG A 56 -2.38 13.23 -16.19
CA ARG A 56 -3.43 14.27 -16.22
C ARG A 56 -4.55 14.04 -15.20
N ILE A 57 -4.40 13.05 -14.33
CA ILE A 57 -5.38 12.70 -13.29
C ILE A 57 -5.64 13.84 -12.32
N ALA A 58 -6.85 13.83 -11.75
CA ALA A 58 -7.28 14.78 -10.76
C ALA A 58 -6.27 14.91 -9.60
N GLY A 59 -5.95 16.16 -9.22
CA GLY A 59 -4.94 16.45 -8.19
C GLY A 59 -5.21 15.83 -6.82
N ARG A 60 -6.47 15.47 -6.52
CA ARG A 60 -6.82 14.71 -5.30
C ARG A 60 -6.13 13.34 -5.27
N VAL A 61 -6.11 12.62 -6.39
CA VAL A 61 -5.46 11.29 -6.48
C VAL A 61 -3.95 11.43 -6.27
N LYS A 62 -3.33 12.47 -6.83
CA LYS A 62 -1.90 12.78 -6.62
C LYS A 62 -1.57 13.01 -5.14
N ARG A 63 -2.42 13.73 -4.41
CA ARG A 63 -2.26 13.94 -2.97
C ARG A 63 -2.45 12.67 -2.16
N ILE A 64 -3.39 11.81 -2.54
CA ILE A 64 -3.57 10.49 -1.90
C ILE A 64 -2.32 9.62 -2.15
N ALA A 65 -1.80 9.57 -3.38
CA ALA A 65 -0.57 8.84 -3.69
C ALA A 65 0.64 9.36 -2.89
N GLN A 66 0.76 10.68 -2.71
CA GLN A 66 1.78 11.27 -1.86
C GLN A 66 1.60 10.86 -0.39
N ALA A 67 0.37 10.91 0.12
CA ALA A 67 0.05 10.49 1.49
C ALA A 67 0.36 9.00 1.68
N SER A 68 0.01 8.13 0.73
CA SER A 68 0.34 6.70 0.78
C SER A 68 1.84 6.47 0.84
N PHE A 69 2.63 7.20 0.04
CA PHE A 69 4.09 7.14 0.11
C PHE A 69 4.60 7.57 1.48
N ASN A 70 4.17 8.73 2.01
CA ASN A 70 4.58 9.20 3.33
C ASN A 70 4.20 8.22 4.45
N ILE A 71 3.00 7.64 4.39
CA ILE A 71 2.55 6.62 5.34
C ILE A 71 3.43 5.37 5.22
N SER A 72 3.80 4.94 4.02
CA SER A 72 4.71 3.78 3.85
C SER A 72 6.09 4.02 4.48
N VAL A 73 6.63 5.24 4.39
CA VAL A 73 7.89 5.60 5.05
C VAL A 73 7.72 5.59 6.57
N MET A 74 6.64 6.16 7.08
CA MET A 74 6.31 6.13 8.51
C MET A 74 6.18 4.68 9.01
N VAL A 75 5.46 3.81 8.29
CA VAL A 75 5.29 2.40 8.64
C VAL A 75 6.63 1.68 8.68
N ALA A 76 7.53 1.94 7.73
CA ALA A 76 8.88 1.39 7.74
C ALA A 76 9.67 1.83 8.99
N ILE A 77 9.58 3.10 9.40
CA ILE A 77 10.19 3.61 10.63
C ILE A 77 9.60 2.93 11.86
N LEU A 78 8.27 2.80 11.95
CA LEU A 78 7.62 2.11 13.07
C LEU A 78 8.04 0.63 13.13
N GLY A 79 8.12 -0.04 11.97
CA GLY A 79 8.57 -1.43 11.86
C GLY A 79 10.01 -1.61 12.35
N PHE A 80 10.91 -0.67 12.01
CA PHE A 80 12.27 -0.64 12.53
C PHE A 80 12.29 -0.54 14.07
N LEU A 81 11.50 0.36 14.66
CA LEU A 81 11.39 0.48 16.13
C LEU A 81 10.86 -0.82 16.78
N LEU A 82 9.90 -1.48 16.14
CA LEU A 82 9.35 -2.76 16.62
C LEU A 82 10.38 -3.88 16.55
N PHE A 83 11.18 -3.94 15.48
CA PHE A 83 12.22 -4.94 15.30
C PHE A 83 13.26 -4.89 16.44
N PHE A 84 13.67 -3.69 16.85
CA PHE A 84 14.59 -3.50 17.97
C PHE A 84 13.92 -3.53 19.36
N GLY A 85 12.61 -3.78 19.44
CA GLY A 85 11.90 -3.89 20.71
C GLY A 85 11.81 -2.57 21.49
N ILE A 86 11.87 -1.43 20.80
CA ILE A 86 11.86 -0.10 21.43
C ILE A 86 10.54 0.12 22.18
N GLY A 87 10.64 0.59 23.42
CA GLY A 87 9.48 0.95 24.24
C GLY A 87 8.76 -0.21 24.93
N ARG A 88 9.32 -1.43 24.93
CA ARG A 88 8.70 -2.60 25.61
C ARG A 88 8.55 -2.40 27.12
N ALA A 89 9.57 -1.84 27.76
CA ALA A 89 9.57 -1.59 29.21
C ALA A 89 8.90 -0.26 29.62
N LEU A 90 8.57 0.60 28.65
CA LEU A 90 7.96 1.91 28.91
C LEU A 90 6.45 1.78 28.86
N VAL A 91 5.82 1.65 30.03
CA VAL A 91 4.35 1.59 30.16
C VAL A 91 3.79 2.98 30.43
N ILE A 92 2.73 3.35 29.73
CA ILE A 92 1.98 4.58 29.97
C ILE A 92 0.94 4.29 31.06
N PRO A 93 1.10 4.82 32.28
CA PRO A 93 0.27 4.40 33.41
C PRO A 93 -1.22 4.68 33.23
N LEU A 94 -1.58 5.74 32.50
CA LEU A 94 -2.95 6.18 32.32
C LEU A 94 -3.82 5.17 31.53
N ILE A 95 -3.22 4.47 30.56
CA ILE A 95 -3.95 3.56 29.65
C ILE A 95 -3.48 2.10 29.79
N ASN A 96 -2.47 1.85 30.63
CA ASN A 96 -1.86 0.53 30.83
C ASN A 96 -1.41 -0.16 29.52
N VAL A 97 -0.87 0.64 28.59
CA VAL A 97 -0.32 0.17 27.31
C VAL A 97 1.16 0.56 27.24
N SER A 98 2.00 -0.33 26.73
CA SER A 98 3.42 -0.02 26.49
C SER A 98 3.59 0.87 25.26
N VAL A 99 4.65 1.68 25.23
CA VAL A 99 5.02 2.45 24.04
C VAL A 99 5.20 1.50 22.84
N TYR A 100 5.77 0.32 23.05
CA TYR A 100 5.83 -0.74 22.03
C TYR A 100 4.44 -1.13 21.51
N GLY A 101 3.46 -1.31 22.40
CA GLY A 101 2.08 -1.62 22.03
C GLY A 101 1.42 -0.53 21.20
N LEU A 102 1.65 0.74 21.52
CA LEU A 102 1.17 1.86 20.69
C LEU A 102 1.85 1.90 19.32
N ILE A 103 3.18 1.74 19.25
CA ILE A 103 3.91 1.68 17.98
C ILE A 103 3.35 0.55 17.13
N HIS A 104 3.12 -0.63 17.72
CA HIS A 104 2.57 -1.80 17.03
C HIS A 104 1.17 -1.51 16.48
N PHE A 105 0.30 -0.91 17.30
CA PHE A 105 -1.04 -0.51 16.87
C PHE A 105 -0.99 0.43 15.66
N PHE A 106 -0.19 1.51 15.72
CA PHE A 106 -0.08 2.46 14.62
C PHE A 106 0.56 1.85 13.37
N HIS A 107 1.52 0.94 13.53
CA HIS A 107 2.13 0.21 12.43
C HIS A 107 1.06 -0.61 11.66
N VAL A 108 0.27 -1.42 12.37
CA VAL A 108 -0.78 -2.25 11.76
C VAL A 108 -1.90 -1.40 11.15
N PHE A 109 -2.40 -0.40 11.88
CA PHE A 109 -3.45 0.49 11.41
C PHE A 109 -3.04 1.24 10.12
N SER A 110 -1.80 1.73 10.07
CA SER A 110 -1.29 2.45 8.92
C SER A 110 -1.07 1.53 7.71
N SER A 111 -0.65 0.27 7.92
CA SER A 111 -0.57 -0.72 6.86
C SER A 111 -1.93 -1.00 6.23
N PHE A 112 -2.99 -1.10 7.04
CA PHE A 112 -4.36 -1.21 6.51
C PHE A 112 -4.76 0.02 5.69
N ALA A 113 -4.42 1.22 6.16
CA ALA A 113 -4.68 2.46 5.42
C ALA A 113 -3.97 2.48 4.05
N ILE A 114 -2.77 1.93 3.92
CA ILE A 114 -2.04 1.83 2.64
C ILE A 114 -2.82 0.99 1.63
N ILE A 115 -3.38 -0.18 2.01
CA ILE A 115 -4.15 -1.04 1.10
C ILE A 115 -5.36 -0.28 0.53
N THR A 116 -6.12 0.37 1.41
CA THR A 116 -7.32 1.11 1.01
C THR A 116 -7.00 2.28 0.07
N GLN A 117 -5.90 3.00 0.33
CA GLN A 117 -5.47 4.08 -0.55
C GLN A 117 -4.93 3.55 -1.89
N ALA A 118 -4.19 2.44 -1.89
CA ALA A 118 -3.70 1.81 -3.12
C ALA A 118 -4.86 1.41 -4.04
N ALA A 119 -5.92 0.79 -3.50
CA ALA A 119 -7.12 0.46 -4.25
C ALA A 119 -7.83 1.71 -4.80
N ALA A 120 -8.01 2.74 -3.98
CA ALA A 120 -8.64 3.98 -4.40
C ALA A 120 -7.85 4.70 -5.52
N ILE A 121 -6.52 4.68 -5.46
CA ILE A 121 -5.65 5.27 -6.47
C ILE A 121 -5.72 4.47 -7.78
N ALA A 122 -5.65 3.14 -7.71
CA ALA A 122 -5.71 2.27 -8.89
C ALA A 122 -7.03 2.44 -9.64
N ILE A 123 -8.15 2.36 -8.93
CA ILE A 123 -9.48 2.53 -9.53
C ILE A 123 -9.61 3.94 -10.14
N ALA A 124 -9.18 4.98 -9.42
CA ALA A 124 -9.27 6.34 -9.94
C ALA A 124 -8.37 6.58 -11.17
N HIS A 125 -7.25 5.85 -11.28
CA HIS A 125 -6.42 5.85 -12.47
C HIS A 125 -7.18 5.30 -13.67
N ASP A 126 -7.74 4.10 -13.55
CA ASP A 126 -8.50 3.45 -14.63
C ASP A 126 -9.67 4.32 -15.09
N MET A 127 -10.40 4.92 -14.14
CA MET A 127 -11.52 5.81 -14.43
C MET A 127 -11.11 7.04 -15.25
N TRP A 128 -9.93 7.62 -14.99
CA TRP A 128 -9.57 8.94 -15.50
C TRP A 128 -8.58 8.90 -16.67
N GLU A 129 -7.50 8.14 -16.52
CA GLU A 129 -6.47 8.00 -17.55
C GLU A 129 -6.91 6.98 -18.59
N ASP A 130 -7.38 5.80 -18.15
CA ASP A 130 -7.77 4.72 -19.07
C ASP A 130 -9.21 4.88 -19.58
N ARG A 131 -9.97 5.84 -19.02
CA ARG A 131 -11.33 6.20 -19.44
C ARG A 131 -12.29 5.01 -19.38
N GLU A 132 -12.12 4.13 -18.40
CA GLU A 132 -12.91 2.89 -18.26
C GLU A 132 -14.44 3.14 -18.23
N PHE A 133 -14.88 4.33 -17.82
CA PHE A 133 -16.31 4.70 -17.77
C PHE A 133 -16.78 5.59 -18.94
N ALA A 134 -16.01 5.71 -20.01
CA ALA A 134 -16.44 6.44 -21.20
C ALA A 134 -17.44 5.65 -22.05
N GLU A 135 -17.47 4.33 -21.92
CA GLU A 135 -18.38 3.43 -22.63
C GLU A 135 -19.25 2.66 -21.63
N GLU A 136 -20.54 2.54 -21.92
CA GLU A 136 -21.46 1.72 -21.11
C GLU A 136 -21.47 0.29 -21.64
N THR A 137 -21.58 -0.68 -20.73
CA THR A 137 -21.72 -2.09 -21.07
C THR A 137 -23.18 -2.51 -20.96
N GLU A 138 -23.61 -3.43 -21.82
CA GLU A 138 -24.96 -3.98 -21.78
C GLU A 138 -25.23 -4.67 -20.43
N PRO A 139 -26.43 -4.50 -19.84
CA PRO A 139 -26.78 -5.15 -18.57
C PRO A 139 -26.54 -6.67 -18.60
N GLY A 140 -25.75 -7.16 -17.64
CA GLY A 140 -25.44 -8.58 -17.50
C GLY A 140 -24.28 -9.08 -18.37
N VAL A 141 -23.65 -8.21 -19.17
CA VAL A 141 -22.46 -8.55 -19.96
C VAL A 141 -21.21 -8.10 -19.21
N VAL A 142 -20.30 -9.05 -18.92
CA VAL A 142 -18.95 -8.72 -18.45
C VAL A 142 -18.07 -8.52 -19.68
N PRO A 143 -17.57 -7.31 -19.95
CA PRO A 143 -16.70 -7.07 -21.10
C PRO A 143 -15.41 -7.90 -20.98
N PRO A 144 -14.81 -8.30 -22.11
CA PRO A 144 -13.54 -9.00 -22.07
C PRO A 144 -12.46 -8.12 -21.44
N MET A 145 -11.52 -8.73 -20.72
CA MET A 145 -10.41 -8.00 -20.11
C MET A 145 -9.68 -7.14 -21.15
N PRO A 146 -9.33 -5.88 -20.82
CA PRO A 146 -8.62 -4.99 -21.74
C PRO A 146 -7.33 -5.64 -22.24
N VAL A 147 -7.16 -5.71 -23.56
CA VAL A 147 -5.91 -6.18 -24.17
C VAL A 147 -4.94 -5.00 -24.21
N PRO A 148 -3.70 -5.12 -23.69
CA PRO A 148 -2.75 -4.00 -23.68
C PRO A 148 -2.54 -3.43 -25.09
N GLN A 149 -2.71 -2.12 -25.26
CA GLN A 149 -2.53 -1.50 -26.57
C GLN A 149 -1.08 -1.64 -27.06
N LYS A 150 -0.94 -1.97 -28.35
CA LYS A 150 0.34 -2.24 -29.01
C LYS A 150 1.11 -0.93 -29.18
N GLY A 151 2.11 -0.67 -28.33
CA GLY A 151 2.96 0.51 -28.43
C GLY A 151 3.35 1.15 -27.10
N GLU A 152 2.68 0.80 -26.01
CA GLU A 152 3.10 1.16 -24.66
C GLU A 152 4.33 0.33 -24.25
N ARG A 153 5.52 0.80 -24.61
CA ARG A 153 6.81 0.33 -24.09
C ARG A 153 7.36 1.32 -23.06
#